data_AF-A0A8H4M053-F1
#
_entry.id   AF-A0A8H4M053-F1
#
_cell.length_a   1.000
_cell.length_b   1.000
_cell.length_c   1.000
_cell.angle_alpha   90.00
_cell.angle_beta   90.00
_cell.angle_gamma   90.00
#
_symmetry.space_group_name_H-M   'P 1'
#
loop_
_entity.id
_entity.type
_entity.pdbx_description
1 polymer ?
#
loop_
_entity_poly.entity_id
_entity_poly.type
_entity_poly.pdbx_seq_one_letter_code
_entity_poly.pdbx_strand_id
1 'polypeptide(L)'
;MADDHYPCVRRFRRPARLLRAVPRTTGSSLFRLPPEILVNILECSPYLDRLCIALTCKHMLQVSSLVKIRVPSVAHHRHLPPSTCYYIFDLFRRLAPRDKKHVRLPDRSIGLCCDCLRFRTRRKGFWTPRGKRYVKKLGVMTADDWRHTVKAWTSAYIFQCPECYCDERYVGREKPPDGAS
;
A
#
# COMPACT_ATOMS: atom_id res chain seq x y z
N MET A 1 24.71 5.86 -13.64
CA MET A 1 23.96 4.64 -14.01
C MET A 1 22.52 5.06 -14.30
N ALA A 2 21.99 4.61 -15.44
CA ALA A 2 20.87 5.18 -16.20
C ALA A 2 19.64 5.63 -15.39
N ASP A 3 19.27 6.91 -15.54
CA ASP A 3 17.99 7.48 -15.09
C ASP A 3 16.96 7.21 -16.19
N ASP A 4 16.53 5.95 -16.29
CA ASP A 4 15.50 5.53 -17.24
C ASP A 4 14.20 6.28 -16.97
N HIS A 5 13.61 6.77 -18.07
CA HIS A 5 12.35 7.50 -18.12
C HIS A 5 11.19 6.56 -17.76
N TYR A 6 10.97 6.30 -16.47
CA TYR A 6 9.83 5.49 -16.02
C TYR A 6 8.54 6.33 -16.07
N PRO A 7 7.53 5.97 -16.89
CA PRO A 7 6.30 6.77 -17.07
C PRO A 7 5.41 6.83 -15.82
N CYS A 8 5.74 6.06 -14.78
CA CYS A 8 4.93 5.94 -13.57
C CYS A 8 5.35 6.87 -12.43
N VAL A 9 6.33 7.76 -12.57
CA VAL A 9 6.81 8.59 -11.45
C VAL A 9 6.21 10.00 -11.47
N ARG A 10 5.89 10.53 -10.28
CA ARG A 10 5.51 11.93 -10.07
C ARG A 10 6.35 12.57 -8.99
N ARG A 11 6.44 13.90 -9.00
CA ARG A 11 7.10 14.65 -7.92
C ARG A 11 6.33 14.49 -6.61
N PHE A 12 7.04 14.22 -5.52
CA PHE A 12 6.44 14.17 -4.19
C PHE A 12 5.86 15.54 -3.83
N ARG A 13 4.55 15.60 -3.61
CA ARG A 13 3.86 16.83 -3.16
C ARG A 13 3.86 16.87 -1.64
N ARG A 14 4.48 17.92 -1.09
CA ARG A 14 4.62 18.13 0.36
C ARG A 14 3.51 19.06 0.85
N PRO A 15 2.74 18.68 1.89
CA PRO A 15 1.75 19.58 2.45
C PRO A 15 2.41 20.81 3.09
N ALA A 16 2.15 22.02 2.58
CA ALA A 16 2.77 23.26 3.03
C ALA A 16 2.61 23.51 4.54
N ARG A 17 1.47 23.09 5.12
CA ARG A 17 1.20 23.19 6.56
C ARG A 17 2.20 22.40 7.41
N LEU A 18 2.66 21.24 6.94
CA LEU A 18 3.62 20.40 7.66
C LEU A 18 5.05 20.94 7.58
N LEU A 19 5.36 21.73 6.55
CA LEU A 19 6.67 22.35 6.38
C LEU A 19 6.88 23.58 7.28
N ARG A 20 5.81 24.21 7.77
CA ARG A 20 5.88 25.38 8.66
C ARG A 20 6.06 25.05 10.13
N ALA A 21 5.83 23.79 10.53
CA ALA A 21 5.93 23.39 11.93
C ALA A 21 7.40 23.39 12.39
N VAL A 22 7.73 24.04 13.49
CA VAL A 22 9.10 23.99 14.04
C VAL A 22 9.44 22.53 14.38
N PRO A 23 10.48 21.94 13.77
CA PRO A 23 10.85 20.57 14.06
C PRO A 23 11.36 20.50 15.50
N ARG A 24 10.62 19.80 16.37
CA ARG A 24 11.14 19.40 17.67
C ARG A 24 12.15 18.28 17.43
N THR A 25 13.42 18.53 17.72
CA THR A 25 14.50 17.54 17.67
C THR A 25 14.29 16.50 18.77
N THR A 26 13.51 15.47 18.48
CA THR A 26 13.29 14.37 19.42
C THR A 26 14.34 13.27 19.25
N GLY A 27 15.13 13.07 20.30
CA GLY A 27 15.73 11.80 20.72
C GLY A 27 16.86 11.17 19.88
N SER A 28 16.80 11.20 18.55
CA SER A 28 17.77 10.47 17.71
C SER A 28 19.01 11.30 17.41
N SER A 29 20.19 10.66 17.48
CA SER A 29 21.47 11.25 17.06
C SER A 29 21.49 11.61 15.58
N LEU A 30 20.77 10.86 14.74
CA LEU A 30 20.65 11.15 13.30
C LEU A 30 20.09 12.55 13.05
N PHE A 31 19.09 12.97 13.83
CA PHE A 31 18.44 14.28 13.67
C PHE A 31 19.22 15.45 14.30
N ARG A 32 20.39 15.17 14.90
CA ARG A 32 21.32 16.20 15.38
C ARG A 32 22.38 16.56 14.34
N LEU A 33 22.44 15.81 13.23
CA LEU A 33 23.35 16.10 12.15
C LEU A 33 22.99 17.44 11.48
N PRO A 34 23.99 18.16 10.94
CA PRO A 34 23.74 19.33 10.12
C PRO A 34 22.81 18.99 8.93
N PRO A 35 21.91 19.91 8.53
CA PRO A 35 20.99 19.68 7.41
C PRO A 35 21.69 19.24 6.12
N GLU A 36 22.91 19.71 5.87
CA GLU A 36 23.74 19.38 4.71
C GLU A 36 24.07 17.88 4.68
N ILE A 37 24.38 17.30 5.83
CA ILE A 37 24.65 15.87 5.96
C ILE A 37 23.37 15.06 5.74
N LEU A 38 22.23 15.54 6.27
CA LEU A 38 20.94 14.89 6.05
C LEU A 38 20.49 14.94 4.59
N VAL A 39 20.76 16.04 3.88
CA VAL A 39 20.55 16.16 2.44
C VAL A 39 21.42 15.17 1.69
N ASN A 40 22.72 15.07 2.04
CA ASN A 40 23.63 14.11 1.41
C ASN A 40 23.17 12.65 1.61
N ILE A 41 22.73 12.29 2.82
CA ILE A 41 22.15 10.97 3.11
C ILE A 41 20.93 10.69 2.21
N LEU A 42 20.03 11.66 2.05
CA LEU A 42 18.88 11.55 1.16
C LEU A 42 19.32 11.38 -0.30
N GLU A 43 20.30 12.15 -0.77
CA GLU A 43 20.79 12.05 -2.15
C GLU A 43 21.52 10.72 -2.43
N CYS A 44 22.23 10.17 -1.45
CA CYS A 44 22.87 8.86 -1.58
C CYS A 44 21.89 7.68 -1.46
N SER A 45 20.67 7.91 -0.95
CA SER A 45 19.67 6.85 -0.77
C SER A 45 18.94 6.50 -2.08
N PRO A 46 18.56 5.22 -2.31
CA PRO A 46 17.69 4.82 -3.41
C PRO A 46 16.38 5.60 -3.41
N TYR A 47 15.77 5.78 -4.59
CA TYR A 47 14.67 6.75 -4.74
C TYR A 47 13.45 6.49 -3.81
N LEU A 48 13.07 5.23 -3.55
CA LEU A 48 12.00 4.89 -2.60
C LEU A 48 12.41 5.13 -1.16
N ASP A 49 13.67 4.88 -0.84
CA ASP A 49 14.21 5.12 0.49
C ASP A 49 14.22 6.60 0.82
N ARG A 50 14.50 7.48 -0.15
CA ARG A 50 14.36 8.94 0.03
C ARG A 50 12.97 9.30 0.52
N LEU A 51 11.94 8.72 -0.09
CA LEU A 51 10.56 8.93 0.31
C LEU A 51 10.28 8.37 1.70
N CYS A 52 10.68 7.12 1.97
CA CYS A 52 10.49 6.50 3.28
C CYS A 52 11.16 7.29 4.41
N ILE A 53 12.41 7.73 4.20
CA ILE A 53 13.16 8.58 5.13
C ILE A 53 12.43 9.90 5.35
N ALA A 54 11.99 10.57 4.27
CA ALA A 54 11.24 11.83 4.36
C ALA A 54 9.93 11.71 5.16
N LEU A 55 9.31 10.53 5.17
CA LEU A 55 8.05 10.27 5.88
C LEU A 55 8.23 9.85 7.35
N THR A 56 9.46 9.66 7.83
CA THR A 56 9.72 9.20 9.21
C THR A 56 9.30 10.23 10.27
N CYS A 57 9.60 11.51 10.06
CA CYS A 57 9.27 12.59 10.99
C CYS A 57 9.13 13.93 10.28
N LYS A 58 8.57 14.93 10.99
CA LYS A 58 8.37 16.29 10.44
C LYS A 58 9.68 16.95 10.01
N HIS A 59 10.75 16.74 10.78
CA HIS A 59 12.07 17.28 10.47
C HIS A 59 12.62 16.72 9.15
N MET A 60 12.59 15.40 8.97
CA MET A 60 13.01 14.79 7.70
C MET A 60 12.11 15.20 6.53
N LEU A 61 10.82 15.40 6.76
CA LEU A 61 9.92 15.93 5.74
C LEU A 61 10.33 17.34 5.30
N GLN A 62 10.79 18.18 6.22
CA GLN A 62 11.33 19.52 5.92
C GLN A 62 12.67 19.46 5.21
N VAL A 63 13.64 18.68 5.71
CA VAL A 63 14.93 18.50 5.03
C VAL A 63 14.72 17.96 3.62
N SER A 64 13.76 17.05 3.45
CA SER A 64 13.40 16.54 2.13
C SER A 64 13.02 17.63 1.14
N SER A 65 12.58 18.81 1.61
CA SER A 65 12.21 19.93 0.74
C SER A 65 13.35 20.36 -0.19
N LEU A 66 14.58 20.20 0.27
CA LEU A 66 15.83 20.53 -0.42
C LEU A 66 16.23 19.50 -1.48
N VAL A 67 15.64 18.30 -1.45
CA VAL A 67 15.98 17.18 -2.35
C VAL A 67 14.83 16.88 -3.30
N LYS A 68 15.16 16.45 -4.53
CA LYS A 68 14.19 15.93 -5.49
C LYS A 68 13.76 14.52 -5.08
N ILE A 69 12.50 14.37 -4.68
CA ILE A 69 11.87 13.08 -4.37
C ILE A 69 10.82 12.77 -5.43
N ARG A 70 10.92 11.57 -6.02
CA ARG A 70 9.97 10.99 -6.95
C ARG A 70 9.15 9.92 -6.23
N VAL A 71 7.87 9.80 -6.57
CA VAL A 71 6.92 8.83 -6.00
C VAL A 71 6.24 8.08 -7.13
N PRO A 72 6.12 6.74 -7.04
CA PRO A 72 5.30 5.97 -7.96
C PRO A 72 3.85 6.46 -7.96
N SER A 73 3.27 6.62 -9.13
CA SER A 73 1.94 7.18 -9.36
C SER A 73 0.91 6.07 -9.51
N VAL A 74 0.10 5.89 -8.47
CA VAL A 74 -1.02 4.94 -8.46
C VAL A 74 -2.04 5.23 -9.56
N ALA A 75 -2.27 6.50 -9.90
CA ALA A 75 -3.30 6.92 -10.86
C ALA A 75 -3.10 6.33 -12.27
N HIS A 76 -1.85 6.10 -12.69
CA HIS A 76 -1.55 5.49 -14.00
C HIS A 76 -1.77 3.97 -14.03
N HIS A 77 -1.96 3.34 -12.88
CA HIS A 77 -2.08 1.88 -12.76
C HIS A 77 -3.39 1.43 -12.12
N ARG A 78 -4.23 2.35 -11.63
CA ARG A 78 -5.46 2.03 -10.89
C ARG A 78 -6.54 1.36 -11.74
N HIS A 79 -6.49 1.51 -13.06
CA HIS A 79 -7.52 1.04 -13.99
C HIS A 79 -7.00 0.04 -15.03
N LEU A 80 -5.76 -0.44 -14.88
CA LEU A 80 -5.19 -1.46 -15.75
C LEU A 80 -5.09 -2.76 -14.93
N PRO A 81 -5.95 -3.76 -15.17
CA PRO A 81 -5.71 -5.09 -14.68
C PRO A 81 -4.61 -5.77 -15.51
N PRO A 82 -3.61 -6.42 -14.88
CA PRO A 82 -3.23 -6.31 -13.47
C PRO A 82 -2.37 -5.04 -13.23
N SER A 83 -2.58 -4.36 -12.10
CA SER A 83 -1.82 -3.15 -11.74
C SER A 83 -0.42 -3.50 -11.27
N THR A 84 0.45 -3.98 -12.16
CA THR A 84 1.75 -4.61 -11.88
C THR A 84 2.90 -3.62 -11.81
N CYS A 85 2.69 -2.42 -11.27
CA CYS A 85 3.80 -1.50 -11.03
C CYS A 85 4.66 -2.03 -9.87
N TYR A 86 5.78 -2.69 -10.20
CA TYR A 86 6.74 -3.22 -9.23
C TYR A 86 7.11 -2.20 -8.15
N TYR A 87 7.32 -0.96 -8.56
CA TYR A 87 7.69 0.16 -7.68
C TYR A 87 6.62 0.55 -6.67
N ILE A 88 5.33 0.42 -7.02
CA ILE A 88 4.23 0.62 -6.07
C ILE A 88 4.26 -0.49 -5.02
N PHE A 89 4.41 -1.74 -5.44
CA PHE A 89 4.53 -2.87 -4.51
C PHE A 89 5.74 -2.74 -3.60
N ASP A 90 6.89 -2.36 -4.14
CA ASP A 90 8.10 -2.17 -3.34
C ASP A 90 7.92 -1.03 -2.31
N LEU A 91 7.32 0.10 -2.71
CA LEU A 91 6.99 1.18 -1.79
C LEU A 91 6.07 0.71 -0.66
N PHE A 92 4.97 0.04 -0.99
CA PHE A 92 4.06 -0.45 0.05
C PHE A 92 4.71 -1.51 0.92
N ARG A 93 5.57 -2.40 0.39
CA ARG A 93 6.32 -3.35 1.23
C ARG A 93 7.22 -2.66 2.25
N ARG A 94 7.88 -1.56 1.89
CA ARG A 94 8.69 -0.74 2.82
C ARG A 94 7.84 -0.10 3.92
N LEU A 95 6.62 0.31 3.57
CA LEU A 95 5.63 0.90 4.49
C LEU A 95 4.72 -0.13 5.18
N ALA A 96 5.03 -1.42 5.07
CA ALA A 96 4.20 -2.47 5.63
C ALA A 96 4.07 -2.32 7.15
N PRO A 97 2.85 -2.44 7.71
CA PRO A 97 2.65 -2.49 9.15
C PRO A 97 3.55 -3.54 9.80
N ARG A 98 4.20 -3.15 10.90
CA ARG A 98 5.09 -4.01 11.67
C ARG A 98 4.34 -4.74 12.78
N ASP A 99 4.82 -5.92 13.12
CA ASP A 99 4.30 -6.65 14.26
C ASP A 99 4.60 -5.89 15.56
N LYS A 100 3.59 -5.70 16.41
CA LYS A 100 3.73 -5.01 17.70
C LYS A 100 4.72 -5.70 18.62
N LYS A 101 4.81 -7.04 18.57
CA LYS A 101 5.71 -7.83 19.41
C LYS A 101 7.11 -7.93 18.81
N HIS A 102 7.18 -8.00 17.49
CA HIS A 102 8.42 -8.11 16.74
C HIS A 102 8.54 -6.96 15.75
N VAL A 103 8.86 -5.76 16.25
CA VAL A 103 8.89 -4.51 15.46
C VAL A 103 9.75 -4.58 14.20
N ARG A 104 10.74 -5.49 14.16
CA ARG A 104 11.60 -5.74 13.00
C ARG A 104 10.90 -6.55 11.89
N LEU A 105 9.87 -7.32 12.22
CA LEU A 105 9.17 -8.20 11.30
C LEU A 105 7.86 -7.57 10.80
N PRO A 106 7.45 -7.83 9.54
CA PRO A 106 6.12 -7.45 9.05
C PRO A 106 5.00 -8.17 9.81
N ASP A 107 3.87 -7.50 10.04
CA ASP A 107 2.68 -8.11 10.62
C ASP A 107 2.07 -9.12 9.63
N ARG A 108 2.24 -10.42 9.90
CA ARG A 108 1.71 -11.51 9.06
C ARG A 108 0.18 -11.54 9.02
N SER A 109 -0.49 -10.89 9.97
CA SER A 109 -1.95 -10.75 10.00
C SER A 109 -2.46 -9.65 9.08
N ILE A 110 -1.58 -9.01 8.31
CA ILE A 110 -1.90 -7.98 7.31
C ILE A 110 -1.26 -8.37 5.97
N GLY A 111 -2.00 -8.21 4.88
CA GLY A 111 -1.52 -8.38 3.50
C GLY A 111 -1.81 -7.15 2.66
N LEU A 112 -0.99 -6.90 1.64
CA LEU A 112 -1.24 -5.87 0.63
C LEU A 112 -2.09 -6.44 -0.50
N CYS A 113 -3.25 -5.84 -0.76
CA CYS A 113 -4.07 -6.21 -1.92
C CYS A 113 -3.48 -5.62 -3.21
N CYS A 114 -3.36 -6.43 -4.26
CA CYS A 114 -2.82 -6.00 -5.54
C CYS A 114 -3.67 -4.95 -6.26
N ASP A 115 -5.00 -4.97 -6.12
CA ASP A 115 -5.85 -4.05 -6.91
C ASP A 115 -6.19 -2.78 -6.15
N CYS A 116 -6.69 -2.91 -4.91
CA CYS A 116 -7.03 -1.72 -4.13
C CYS A 116 -5.81 -1.04 -3.50
N LEU A 117 -4.63 -1.67 -3.56
CA LEU A 117 -3.37 -1.16 -3.01
C LEU A 117 -3.49 -0.74 -1.54
N ARG A 118 -4.30 -1.48 -0.78
CA ARG A 118 -4.52 -1.26 0.66
C ARG A 118 -4.00 -2.46 1.45
N PHE A 119 -3.45 -2.16 2.61
CA PHE A 119 -3.23 -3.16 3.65
C PHE A 119 -4.57 -3.63 4.19
N ARG A 120 -4.81 -4.94 4.09
CA ARG A 120 -6.02 -5.60 4.56
C ARG A 120 -5.65 -6.70 5.53
N THR A 121 -6.49 -6.93 6.53
CA THR A 121 -6.22 -8.01 7.49
C THR A 121 -6.37 -9.39 6.83
N ARG A 122 -5.55 -10.34 7.26
CA ARG A 122 -5.62 -11.77 6.95
C ARG A 122 -6.33 -12.56 8.05
N ARG A 123 -6.92 -11.89 9.04
CA ARG A 123 -7.67 -12.56 10.12
C ARG A 123 -9.05 -12.97 9.59
N LYS A 124 -9.34 -14.27 9.58
CA LYS A 124 -10.61 -14.83 9.09
C LYS A 124 -11.84 -14.16 9.73
N GLY A 125 -11.81 -13.91 11.05
CA GLY A 125 -12.92 -13.31 11.79
C GLY A 125 -13.35 -11.92 11.32
N PHE A 126 -12.46 -11.14 10.69
CA PHE A 126 -12.83 -9.85 10.09
C PHE A 126 -13.69 -10.01 8.84
N TRP A 127 -13.46 -11.09 8.07
CA TRP A 127 -14.11 -11.33 6.79
C TRP A 127 -15.44 -12.09 6.90
N THR A 128 -15.60 -12.90 7.94
CA THR A 128 -16.83 -13.72 8.13
C THR A 128 -18.12 -12.87 8.12
N PRO A 129 -18.24 -11.75 8.87
CA PRO A 129 -19.46 -10.95 8.87
C PRO A 129 -19.69 -10.20 7.55
N ARG A 130 -18.62 -9.92 6.79
CA ARG A 130 -18.70 -9.20 5.51
C ARG A 130 -19.24 -10.08 4.39
N GLY A 131 -19.02 -11.39 4.43
CA GLY A 131 -19.48 -12.32 3.40
C GLY A 131 -20.99 -12.27 3.19
N LYS A 132 -21.78 -12.25 4.27
CA LYS A 132 -23.25 -12.14 4.19
C LYS A 132 -23.70 -10.90 3.41
N ARG A 133 -23.00 -9.77 3.60
CA ARG A 133 -23.31 -8.52 2.89
C ARG A 133 -22.97 -8.62 1.40
N TYR A 134 -21.85 -9.25 1.05
CA TYR A 134 -21.45 -9.41 -0.35
C TYR A 134 -22.33 -10.40 -1.11
N VAL A 135 -22.72 -11.54 -0.50
CA VAL A 135 -23.69 -12.47 -1.09
C VAL A 135 -25.00 -11.74 -1.41
N LYS A 136 -25.53 -10.98 -0.44
CA LYS A 136 -26.76 -10.18 -0.63
C LYS A 136 -26.60 -9.09 -1.69
N LYS A 137 -25.45 -8.40 -1.72
CA LYS A 137 -25.19 -7.28 -2.64
C LYS A 137 -25.03 -7.75 -4.08
N LEU A 138 -24.32 -8.85 -4.30
CA LEU A 138 -23.94 -9.32 -5.64
C LEU A 138 -24.94 -10.29 -6.24
N GLY A 139 -25.69 -11.07 -5.43
CA GLY A 139 -26.76 -11.95 -5.90
C GLY A 139 -26.33 -13.17 -6.74
N VAL A 140 -25.08 -13.20 -7.22
CA VAL A 140 -24.49 -14.28 -8.03
C VAL A 140 -23.43 -15.10 -7.28
N MET A 141 -22.94 -14.61 -6.14
CA MET A 141 -21.87 -15.25 -5.37
C MET A 141 -22.45 -16.10 -4.26
N THR A 142 -22.01 -17.37 -4.14
CA THR A 142 -22.44 -18.24 -3.05
C THR A 142 -21.67 -17.93 -1.75
N ALA A 143 -22.21 -18.37 -0.61
CA ALA A 143 -21.50 -18.28 0.67
C ALA A 143 -20.21 -19.12 0.68
N ASP A 144 -20.12 -20.13 -0.18
CA ASP A 144 -19.00 -21.06 -0.27
C ASP A 144 -17.86 -20.44 -1.05
N ASP A 145 -18.17 -19.74 -2.14
CA ASP A 145 -17.21 -18.94 -2.91
C ASP A 145 -16.52 -17.91 -2.00
N TRP A 146 -17.31 -17.17 -1.20
CA TRP A 146 -16.73 -16.22 -0.26
C TRP A 146 -15.79 -16.89 0.75
N ARG A 147 -16.20 -18.03 1.33
CA ARG A 147 -15.35 -18.76 2.29
C ARG A 147 -14.06 -19.25 1.63
N HIS A 148 -14.13 -19.70 0.38
CA HIS A 148 -12.97 -20.12 -0.40
C HIS A 148 -12.01 -18.96 -0.61
N THR A 149 -12.50 -17.82 -1.11
CA THR A 149 -11.66 -16.62 -1.33
C THR A 149 -11.04 -16.11 -0.03
N VAL A 150 -11.80 -16.09 1.07
CA VAL A 150 -11.26 -15.72 2.39
C VAL A 150 -10.16 -16.69 2.81
N LYS A 151 -10.37 -18.01 2.65
CA LYS A 151 -9.34 -19.02 2.98
C LYS A 151 -8.07 -18.75 2.18
N ALA A 152 -8.16 -18.59 0.86
CA ALA A 152 -7.03 -18.31 -0.02
C ALA A 152 -6.27 -17.02 0.37
N TRP A 153 -6.98 -15.94 0.70
CA TRP A 153 -6.37 -14.70 1.17
C TRP A 153 -5.67 -14.87 2.53
N THR A 154 -6.33 -15.54 3.47
CA THR A 154 -5.80 -15.77 4.83
C THR A 154 -4.56 -16.67 4.82
N SER A 155 -4.49 -17.63 3.89
CA SER A 155 -3.35 -18.51 3.67
C SER A 155 -2.26 -17.92 2.78
N ALA A 156 -2.38 -16.64 2.40
CA ALA A 156 -1.44 -15.95 1.50
C ALA A 156 -1.34 -16.55 0.08
N TYR A 157 -2.29 -17.38 -0.35
CA TYR A 157 -2.27 -18.03 -1.66
C TYR A 157 -2.61 -17.06 -2.80
N ILE A 158 -3.42 -16.04 -2.51
CA ILE A 158 -3.76 -14.96 -3.45
C ILE A 158 -3.28 -13.60 -2.95
N PHE A 159 -2.95 -12.71 -3.89
CA PHE A 159 -2.54 -11.32 -3.62
C PHE A 159 -3.70 -10.33 -3.65
N GLN A 160 -4.90 -10.79 -3.98
CA GLN A 160 -6.12 -10.01 -4.05
C GLN A 160 -6.93 -10.18 -2.75
N CYS A 161 -7.41 -9.08 -2.17
CA CYS A 161 -8.30 -9.20 -1.00
C CYS A 161 -9.68 -9.71 -1.41
N PRO A 162 -10.46 -10.33 -0.50
CA PRO A 162 -11.76 -10.90 -0.84
C PRO A 162 -12.73 -9.95 -1.53
N GLU A 163 -12.77 -8.68 -1.11
CA GLU A 163 -13.63 -7.66 -1.73
C GLU A 163 -13.30 -7.46 -3.22
N CYS A 164 -12.04 -7.18 -3.55
CA CYS A 164 -11.59 -6.96 -4.92
C CYS A 164 -11.77 -8.20 -5.80
N TYR A 165 -11.48 -9.38 -5.24
CA TYR A 165 -11.65 -10.65 -5.95
C TYR A 165 -13.11 -10.89 -6.36
N CYS A 166 -14.03 -10.62 -5.44
CA CYS A 166 -15.46 -10.76 -5.70
C CYS A 166 -15.97 -9.66 -6.64
N ASP A 167 -15.52 -8.43 -6.45
CA ASP A 167 -15.93 -7.31 -7.31
C ASP A 167 -15.53 -7.59 -8.78
N GLU A 168 -14.31 -8.05 -9.04
CA GLU A 168 -13.83 -8.38 -10.40
C GLU A 168 -14.65 -9.50 -11.07
N ARG A 169 -15.08 -10.51 -10.32
CA ARG A 169 -15.74 -11.70 -10.87
C ARG A 169 -17.25 -11.58 -11.00
N TYR A 170 -17.88 -10.78 -10.14
CA TYR A 170 -19.33 -10.82 -9.94
C TYR A 170 -20.00 -9.46 -10.16
N VAL A 171 -19.28 -8.34 -10.08
CA VAL A 171 -19.89 -7.03 -10.40
C VAL A 171 -20.06 -6.95 -11.91
N GLY A 172 -21.31 -6.77 -12.36
CA GLY A 172 -21.65 -6.63 -13.78
C GLY A 172 -21.89 -7.94 -14.53
N ARG A 173 -21.86 -9.10 -13.84
CA ARG A 173 -22.39 -10.35 -14.42
C ARG A 173 -23.87 -10.47 -14.10
N GLU A 174 -24.70 -10.66 -15.13
CA GLU A 174 -26.11 -10.98 -14.94
C GLU A 174 -26.24 -12.31 -14.22
N LYS A 175 -27.27 -12.40 -13.36
CA LYS A 175 -27.60 -13.64 -12.68
C LYS A 175 -27.98 -14.67 -13.76
N PRO A 176 -27.38 -15.89 -13.77
CA PRO A 176 -27.88 -16.92 -14.66
C PRO A 176 -29.38 -17.12 -14.36
N PRO A 177 -30.22 -17.23 -15.40
CA PRO A 177 -31.65 -17.44 -15.20
C PRO A 177 -31.84 -18.67 -14.32
N ASP A 178 -32.72 -18.56 -13.31
CA ASP A 178 -32.99 -19.63 -12.37
C ASP A 178 -33.45 -20.87 -13.16
N GLY A 179 -32.58 -21.87 -13.34
CA GLY A 179 -32.89 -23.08 -14.13
C GLY A 179 -31.75 -23.76 -14.91
N ALA A 180 -30.54 -23.20 -14.98
CA ALA A 180 -29.40 -23.93 -15.55
C ALA A 180 -28.65 -24.68 -14.43
N SER A 181 -28.88 -26.00 -14.37
CA SER A 181 -28.21 -26.94 -13.45
C SER A 181 -26.77 -27.22 -13.85
#